data_AF-A0A4R4L5L9-F1
#
_entry.id   AF-A0A4R4L5L9-F1
#
_cell.length_a   1.000
_cell.length_b   1.000
_cell.length_c   1.000
_cell.angle_alpha   90.00
_cell.angle_beta   90.00
_cell.angle_gamma   90.00
#
_symmetry.space_group_name_H-M   'P 1'
#
loop_
_entity.id
_entity.type
_entity.pdbx_description
1 polymer ?
#
loop_
_entity_poly.entity_id
_entity_poly.type
_entity_poly.pdbx_seq_one_letter_code
_entity_poly.pdbx_strand_id
1 'polypeptide(L)'
;MSTDPPWSIGSWLDVVERPEIVDEVLDREDQYAGVALLALVLNHEDPDVVLPRVKRAMTSRDSQTRANALQSLGHHARLHGFVDTEAIGRLHQALRDRTVLGGFEIRGYAATAASDVGMFVRRGALPRWFRRRFAGPRRPPQG
;
A
#
# COMPACT_ATOMS: atom_id res chain seq x y z
N MET A 1 30.47 9.46 11.02
CA MET A 1 29.13 8.85 11.19
C MET A 1 28.13 9.84 10.61
N SER A 2 27.45 9.53 9.51
CA SER A 2 26.47 10.46 8.93
C SER A 2 25.30 10.60 9.90
N THR A 3 25.02 11.82 10.34
CA THR A 3 23.90 12.20 11.21
C THR A 3 22.70 12.58 10.36
N ASP A 4 22.41 11.77 9.35
CA ASP A 4 21.22 12.00 8.57
C ASP A 4 20.02 11.47 9.35
N PRO A 5 18.92 12.22 9.39
CA PRO A 5 17.69 11.68 9.95
C PRO A 5 17.29 10.41 9.17
N PRO A 6 16.61 9.46 9.81
CA PRO A 6 16.23 8.17 9.20
C PRO A 6 15.24 8.30 8.01
N TRP A 7 14.93 9.53 7.58
CA TRP A 7 14.08 9.91 6.45
C TRP A 7 14.82 10.79 5.42
N SER A 8 16.15 10.87 5.50
CA SER A 8 17.02 11.53 4.50
C SER A 8 17.09 10.78 3.17
N ILE A 9 17.47 11.45 2.08
CA ILE A 9 17.65 10.84 0.73
C ILE A 9 18.47 9.54 0.76
N GLY A 10 19.51 9.45 1.62
CA GLY A 10 20.29 8.23 1.82
C GLY A 10 19.44 7.06 2.33
N SER A 11 18.61 7.29 3.34
CA SER A 11 17.69 6.27 3.88
C SER A 11 16.63 5.79 2.88
N TRP A 12 16.27 6.60 1.87
CA TRP A 12 15.37 6.16 0.79
C TRP A 12 16.06 5.20 -0.17
N LEU A 13 17.31 5.47 -0.55
CA LEU A 13 18.12 4.59 -1.40
C LEU A 13 18.38 3.25 -0.72
N ASP A 14 18.70 3.28 0.58
CA ASP A 14 18.94 2.07 1.36
C ASP A 14 17.73 1.12 1.32
N VAL A 15 16.51 1.64 1.43
CA VAL A 15 15.30 0.81 1.40
C VAL A 15 15.05 0.19 0.02
N VAL A 16 15.42 0.88 -1.06
CA VAL A 16 15.28 0.35 -2.43
C VAL A 16 16.30 -0.75 -2.69
N GLU A 17 17.55 -0.56 -2.27
CA GLU A 17 18.61 -1.56 -2.42
C GLU A 17 18.44 -2.73 -1.44
N ARG A 18 17.83 -2.48 -0.27
CA ARG A 18 17.63 -3.44 0.82
C ARG A 18 16.18 -3.43 1.32
N PRO A 19 15.24 -4.06 0.57
CA PRO A 19 13.84 -4.12 0.94
C PRO A 19 13.56 -4.72 2.33
N GLU A 20 14.47 -5.56 2.85
CA GLU A 20 14.39 -6.12 4.20
C GLU A 20 14.41 -5.06 5.31
N ILE A 21 14.91 -3.84 5.05
CA ILE A 21 14.81 -2.72 6.01
C ILE A 21 13.36 -2.45 6.37
N VAL A 22 12.43 -2.55 5.41
CA VAL A 22 10.98 -2.39 5.67
C VAL A 22 10.50 -3.46 6.66
N ASP A 23 11.01 -4.68 6.58
CA ASP A 23 10.65 -5.73 7.53
C ASP A 23 11.18 -5.42 8.92
N GLU A 24 12.44 -4.98 9.03
CA GLU A 24 13.06 -4.61 10.31
C GLU A 24 12.30 -3.49 11.02
N VAL A 25 11.89 -2.44 10.30
CA VAL A 25 11.16 -1.31 10.88
C VAL A 25 9.71 -1.68 11.21
N LEU A 26 9.08 -2.59 10.44
CA LEU A 26 7.77 -3.15 10.78
C LEU A 26 7.85 -4.03 12.04
N ASP A 27 8.91 -4.82 12.22
CA ASP A 27 9.13 -5.65 13.40
C ASP A 27 9.34 -4.82 14.67
N ARG A 28 9.98 -3.65 14.54
CA ARG A 28 10.21 -2.72 15.65
C ARG A 28 9.01 -1.82 15.96
N GLU A 29 7.92 -1.95 15.21
CA GLU A 29 6.78 -1.01 15.24
C GLU A 29 7.25 0.46 15.13
N ASP A 30 8.26 0.71 14.28
CA ASP A 30 8.85 2.04 14.12
C ASP A 30 7.83 3.02 13.52
N GLN A 31 7.77 4.24 14.06
CA GLN A 31 6.85 5.29 13.59
C GLN A 31 7.03 5.65 12.11
N TYR A 32 8.20 5.36 11.52
CA TYR A 32 8.53 5.61 10.12
C TYR A 32 8.34 4.38 9.23
N ALA A 33 7.89 3.23 9.75
CA ALA A 33 7.74 2.00 8.97
C ALA A 33 6.85 2.18 7.73
N GLY A 34 5.75 2.93 7.87
CA GLY A 34 4.88 3.25 6.73
C GLY A 34 5.53 4.18 5.69
N VAL A 35 6.45 5.04 6.11
CA VAL A 35 7.19 5.95 5.22
C VAL A 35 8.24 5.17 4.42
N ALA A 36 8.99 4.28 5.08
CA ALA A 36 9.90 3.36 4.43
C ALA A 36 9.17 2.42 3.45
N LEU A 37 7.98 1.93 3.80
CA LEU A 37 7.17 1.15 2.87
C LEU A 37 6.79 1.95 1.62
N LEU A 38 6.35 3.20 1.79
CA LEU A 38 5.98 4.05 0.67
C LEU A 38 7.20 4.35 -0.22
N ALA A 39 8.38 4.53 0.38
CA ALA A 39 9.67 4.63 -0.30
C ALA A 39 9.87 3.47 -1.27
N LEU A 40 9.78 2.25 -0.72
CA LEU A 40 9.99 1.02 -1.46
C LEU A 40 9.00 0.91 -2.63
N VAL A 41 7.72 1.15 -2.38
CA VAL A 41 6.66 1.01 -3.41
C VAL A 41 6.86 1.96 -4.58
N LEU A 42 7.31 3.19 -4.32
CA LEU A 42 7.46 4.20 -5.36
C LEU A 42 8.72 4.01 -6.21
N ASN A 43 9.71 3.25 -5.72
CA ASN A 43 11.05 3.21 -6.31
C ASN A 43 11.56 1.79 -6.62
N HIS A 44 10.93 0.73 -6.10
CA HIS A 44 11.31 -0.66 -6.40
C HIS A 44 10.42 -1.25 -7.51
N GLU A 45 11.04 -1.75 -8.57
CA GLU A 45 10.33 -2.19 -9.77
C GLU A 45 9.65 -3.56 -9.60
N ASP A 46 10.21 -4.43 -8.76
CA ASP A 46 9.70 -5.78 -8.55
C ASP A 46 8.46 -5.80 -7.62
N PRO A 47 7.27 -6.11 -8.15
CA PRO A 47 6.06 -6.17 -7.34
C PRO A 47 6.03 -7.36 -6.37
N ASP A 48 6.76 -8.44 -6.64
CA ASP A 48 6.83 -9.63 -5.78
C ASP A 48 7.66 -9.36 -4.52
N VAL A 49 8.55 -8.37 -4.57
CA VAL A 49 9.27 -7.84 -3.41
C VAL A 49 8.38 -6.89 -2.60
N VAL A 50 7.62 -6.02 -3.28
CA VAL A 50 6.86 -4.93 -2.65
C VAL A 50 5.56 -5.43 -2.00
N LEU A 51 4.74 -6.19 -2.74
CA LEU A 51 3.38 -6.50 -2.33
C LEU A 51 3.28 -7.27 -1.01
N PRO A 52 4.17 -8.24 -0.69
CA PRO A 52 4.16 -8.90 0.62
C PRO A 52 4.30 -7.92 1.79
N ARG A 53 5.14 -6.89 1.65
CA ARG A 53 5.37 -5.87 2.69
C ARG A 53 4.18 -4.92 2.82
N VAL A 54 3.56 -4.54 1.70
CA VAL A 54 2.30 -3.78 1.71
C VAL A 54 1.23 -4.56 2.48
N LYS A 55 1.03 -5.84 2.14
CA LYS A 55 0.06 -6.70 2.82
C LYS A 55 0.34 -6.74 4.32
N ARG A 56 1.59 -7.03 4.73
CA ARG A 56 2.02 -7.08 6.14
C ARG A 56 1.69 -5.77 6.89
N ALA A 57 2.03 -4.62 6.31
CA ALA A 57 1.81 -3.33 6.94
C ALA A 57 0.31 -2.94 7.07
N MET A 58 -0.57 -3.42 6.18
CA MET A 58 -2.02 -3.22 6.32
C MET A 58 -2.59 -3.85 7.60
N THR A 59 -1.88 -4.79 8.20
CA THR A 59 -2.24 -5.43 9.49
C THR A 59 -1.46 -4.89 10.68
N SER A 60 -0.70 -3.81 10.52
CA SER A 60 0.04 -3.19 11.62
C SER A 60 -0.88 -2.71 12.75
N ARG A 61 -0.41 -2.79 13.99
CA ARG A 61 -1.11 -2.21 15.15
C ARG A 61 -1.13 -0.69 15.09
N ASP A 62 -0.06 -0.11 14.56
CA ASP A 62 0.06 1.33 14.36
C ASP A 62 -0.86 1.81 13.22
N SER A 63 -1.74 2.76 13.53
CA SER A 63 -2.74 3.26 12.58
C SER A 63 -2.11 4.08 11.47
N GLN A 64 -1.02 4.80 11.73
CA GLN A 64 -0.29 5.57 10.71
C GLN A 64 0.35 4.63 9.67
N THR A 65 0.94 3.53 10.12
CA THR A 65 1.49 2.48 9.27
C THR A 65 0.40 1.83 8.41
N ARG A 66 -0.78 1.52 8.99
CA ARG A 66 -1.91 1.03 8.20
C ARG A 66 -2.35 2.02 7.11
N ALA A 67 -2.45 3.31 7.45
CA ALA A 67 -2.83 4.35 6.49
C ALA A 67 -1.82 4.46 5.33
N ASN A 68 -0.52 4.48 5.64
CA ASN A 68 0.54 4.52 4.65
C ASN A 68 0.56 3.23 3.78
N ALA A 69 0.26 2.07 4.36
CA ALA A 69 0.14 0.81 3.62
C ALA A 69 -1.04 0.84 2.64
N LEU A 70 -2.16 1.47 2.99
CA LEU A 70 -3.30 1.63 2.09
C LEU A 70 -2.96 2.58 0.93
N GLN A 71 -2.29 3.69 1.19
CA GLN A 71 -1.77 4.57 0.13
C GLN A 71 -0.79 3.82 -0.79
N SER A 72 0.12 3.05 -0.19
CA SER A 72 1.08 2.19 -0.89
C SER A 72 0.37 1.16 -1.79
N LEU A 73 -0.72 0.54 -1.33
CA LEU A 73 -1.51 -0.37 -2.15
C LEU A 73 -2.10 0.32 -3.39
N GLY A 74 -2.60 1.55 -3.24
CA GLY A 74 -3.08 2.37 -4.36
C GLY A 74 -1.98 2.66 -5.38
N HIS A 75 -0.79 3.05 -4.90
CA HIS A 75 0.39 3.26 -5.76
C HIS A 75 0.84 1.98 -6.46
N HIS A 76 0.93 0.86 -5.74
CA HIS A 76 1.26 -0.44 -6.32
C HIS A 76 0.28 -0.83 -7.45
N ALA A 77 -1.03 -0.68 -7.21
CA ALA A 77 -2.04 -0.95 -8.24
C ALA A 77 -1.86 -0.05 -9.47
N ARG A 78 -1.52 1.22 -9.27
CA ARG A 78 -1.26 2.19 -10.35
C ARG A 78 -0.02 1.84 -11.17
N LEU A 79 1.07 1.41 -10.51
CA LEU A 79 2.35 1.10 -11.15
C LEU A 79 2.32 -0.24 -11.88
N HIS A 80 1.76 -1.28 -11.26
CA HIS A 80 1.85 -2.66 -11.77
C HIS A 80 0.55 -3.18 -12.37
N GLY A 81 -0.59 -2.49 -12.20
CA GLY A 81 -1.87 -2.89 -12.78
C GLY A 81 -2.45 -4.20 -12.24
N PHE A 82 -1.93 -4.71 -11.12
CA PHE A 82 -2.42 -5.90 -10.44
C PHE A 82 -2.36 -5.75 -8.93
N VAL A 83 -3.21 -6.54 -8.25
CA VAL A 83 -3.22 -6.76 -6.80
C VAL A 83 -3.74 -8.18 -6.59
N ASP A 84 -3.14 -8.95 -5.68
CA ASP A 84 -3.56 -10.33 -5.41
C ASP A 84 -4.84 -10.41 -4.55
N THR A 85 -5.41 -11.63 -4.45
CA THR A 85 -6.66 -11.86 -3.72
C THR A 85 -6.52 -11.56 -2.22
N GLU A 86 -5.33 -11.78 -1.65
CA GLU A 86 -5.07 -11.55 -0.23
C GLU A 86 -5.10 -10.06 0.11
N ALA A 87 -4.43 -9.23 -0.69
CA ALA A 87 -4.44 -7.78 -0.57
C ALA A 87 -5.86 -7.21 -0.75
N ILE A 88 -6.66 -7.74 -1.69
CA ILE A 88 -8.08 -7.38 -1.80
C ILE A 88 -8.88 -7.77 -0.54
N GLY A 89 -8.58 -8.92 0.06
CA GLY A 89 -9.18 -9.35 1.33
C GLY A 89 -8.86 -8.40 2.48
N ARG A 90 -7.58 -8.02 2.64
CA ARG A 90 -7.13 -7.04 3.65
C ARG A 90 -7.75 -5.66 3.40
N LEU A 91 -7.85 -5.23 2.15
CA LEU A 91 -8.49 -3.96 1.77
C LEU A 91 -9.98 -3.97 2.13
N HIS A 92 -10.68 -5.10 1.93
CA HIS A 92 -12.07 -5.24 2.32
C HIS A 92 -12.28 -5.12 3.84
N GLN A 93 -11.35 -5.64 4.64
CA GLN A 93 -11.36 -5.45 6.10
C GLN A 93 -11.11 -3.97 6.46
N ALA A 94 -10.11 -3.32 5.85
CA ALA A 94 -9.78 -1.92 6.10
C ALA A 94 -10.92 -0.95 5.76
N LEU A 95 -11.77 -1.26 4.77
CA LEU A 95 -12.99 -0.50 4.46
C LEU A 95 -14.01 -0.44 5.63
N ARG A 96 -13.80 -1.23 6.69
CA ARG A 96 -14.63 -1.27 7.91
C ARG A 96 -13.89 -0.76 9.14
N ASP A 97 -12.60 -0.43 9.03
CA ASP A 97 -11.78 0.06 10.14
C ASP A 97 -12.15 1.52 10.47
N ARG A 98 -12.71 1.72 11.67
CA ARG A 98 -13.13 3.03 12.19
C ARG A 98 -12.09 3.69 13.10
N THR A 99 -10.87 3.16 13.16
CA THR A 99 -9.78 3.77 13.92
C THR A 99 -9.53 5.18 13.39
N VAL A 100 -9.49 6.16 14.30
CA VAL A 100 -9.24 7.57 13.96
C VAL A 100 -7.73 7.85 13.92
N LEU A 101 -7.29 8.52 12.87
CA LEU A 101 -5.94 9.00 12.64
C LEU A 101 -6.03 10.44 12.11
N GLY A 102 -5.48 11.41 12.85
CA GLY A 102 -5.44 12.81 12.39
C GLY A 102 -6.80 13.42 12.06
N GLY A 103 -7.89 12.97 12.69
CA GLY A 103 -9.26 13.42 12.41
C GLY A 103 -9.99 12.66 11.29
N PHE A 104 -9.34 11.70 10.64
CA PHE A 104 -9.91 10.84 9.61
C PHE A 104 -9.99 9.38 10.10
N GLU A 105 -10.87 8.56 9.53
CA GLU A 105 -10.90 7.12 9.82
C GLU A 105 -10.08 6.32 8.79
N ILE A 106 -9.47 5.21 9.20
CA ILE A 106 -8.72 4.31 8.32
C ILE A 106 -9.53 3.87 7.09
N ARG A 107 -10.85 3.64 7.24
CA ARG A 107 -11.74 3.33 6.10
C ARG A 107 -11.73 4.39 4.99
N GLY A 108 -11.40 5.65 5.30
CA GLY A 108 -11.22 6.71 4.31
C GLY A 108 -10.01 6.45 3.41
N TYR A 109 -8.86 6.16 4.01
CA TYR A 109 -7.66 5.74 3.29
C TYR A 109 -7.91 4.47 2.46
N ALA A 110 -8.67 3.52 3.01
CA ALA A 110 -9.06 2.30 2.31
C ALA A 110 -9.98 2.58 1.11
N ALA A 111 -10.89 3.56 1.21
CA ALA A 111 -11.75 3.94 0.09
C ALA A 111 -10.95 4.58 -1.06
N THR A 112 -9.93 5.38 -0.74
CA THR A 112 -8.99 5.93 -1.73
C THR A 112 -8.22 4.80 -2.42
N ALA A 113 -7.58 3.92 -1.65
CA ALA A 113 -6.86 2.76 -2.17
C ALA A 113 -7.75 1.87 -3.04
N ALA A 114 -9.00 1.64 -2.63
CA ALA A 114 -9.95 0.85 -3.41
C ALA A 114 -10.34 1.52 -4.74
N SER A 115 -10.42 2.85 -4.77
CA SER A 115 -10.65 3.60 -6.00
C SER A 115 -9.47 3.46 -6.96
N ASP A 116 -8.23 3.55 -6.46
CA ASP A 116 -7.02 3.33 -7.27
C ASP A 116 -6.96 1.90 -7.81
N VAL A 117 -7.15 0.89 -6.95
CA VAL A 117 -7.23 -0.51 -7.38
C VAL A 117 -8.30 -0.69 -8.46
N GLY A 118 -9.47 -0.11 -8.28
CA GLY A 118 -10.55 -0.18 -9.26
C GLY A 118 -10.26 0.53 -10.58
N MET A 119 -9.44 1.59 -10.55
CA MET A 119 -9.04 2.37 -11.72
C MET A 119 -7.94 1.69 -12.54
N PHE A 120 -7.00 1.01 -11.88
CA PHE A 120 -5.78 0.51 -12.52
C PHE A 120 -5.72 -1.02 -12.67
N VAL A 121 -6.36 -1.79 -11.80
CA VAL A 121 -6.41 -3.26 -11.93
C VAL A 121 -7.44 -3.68 -12.98
N ARG A 122 -7.09 -4.70 -13.77
CA ARG A 122 -8.01 -5.27 -14.77
C ARG A 122 -9.35 -5.63 -14.14
N ARG A 123 -10.44 -5.07 -14.68
CA ARG A 123 -11.81 -5.28 -14.20
C ARG A 123 -12.22 -6.76 -14.14
N GLY A 124 -11.64 -7.64 -14.95
CA GLY A 124 -11.90 -9.08 -14.90
C GLY A 124 -11.34 -9.77 -13.65
N ALA A 125 -10.26 -9.25 -13.10
CA ALA A 125 -9.56 -9.81 -11.93
C ALA A 125 -10.20 -9.38 -10.59
N LEU A 126 -11.04 -8.35 -10.59
CA LEU A 126 -11.65 -7.83 -9.37
C LEU A 126 -12.94 -8.59 -9.00
N PRO A 127 -13.17 -8.89 -7.70
CA PRO A 127 -14.37 -9.59 -7.26
C PRO A 127 -15.64 -8.76 -7.51
N ARG A 128 -16.78 -9.43 -7.66
CA ARG A 128 -18.06 -8.78 -8.01
C ARG A 128 -18.44 -7.66 -7.05
N TRP A 129 -18.27 -7.86 -5.74
CA TRP A 129 -18.60 -6.85 -4.73
C TRP A 129 -17.76 -5.57 -4.90
N PHE A 130 -16.48 -5.73 -5.21
CA PHE A 130 -15.55 -4.62 -5.41
C PHE A 130 -15.96 -3.81 -6.63
N ARG A 131 -16.24 -4.49 -7.74
CA ARG A 131 -16.63 -3.86 -9.00
C ARG A 131 -17.94 -3.08 -8.92
N ARG A 132 -18.85 -3.48 -8.04
CA ARG A 132 -20.12 -2.76 -7.84
C ARG A 132 -19.92 -1.39 -7.21
N ARG A 133 -18.84 -1.20 -6.44
CA ARG A 133 -18.63 0.00 -5.62
C ARG A 133 -17.47 0.86 -6.08
N PHE A 134 -16.39 0.24 -6.58
CA PHE A 134 -15.12 0.93 -6.85
C PHE A 134 -14.61 0.72 -8.27
N ALA A 135 -15.35 0.04 -9.16
CA ALA A 135 -14.83 -0.17 -10.51
C ALA A 135 -14.60 1.16 -11.23
N GLY A 136 -13.37 1.35 -11.69
CA GLY A 136 -13.04 2.40 -12.64
C GLY A 136 -13.71 2.17 -14.01
N PRO A 137 -13.45 3.08 -14.96
CA PRO A 137 -14.06 3.03 -16.28
C PRO A 137 -13.75 1.71 -16.99
N ARG A 138 -14.67 1.26 -17.86
CA ARG A 138 -14.39 0.13 -18.76
C ARG A 138 -13.28 0.59 -19.72
N ARG A 139 -12.06 0.05 -19.56
CA ARG A 139 -11.00 0.26 -20.54
C ARG A 139 -11.29 -0.59 -21.79
N PRO A 140 -11.17 -0.05 -23.02
CA PRO A 140 -11.25 -0.86 -24.22
C PRO A 140 -10.14 -1.91 -24.22
N PRO A 141 -10.34 -3.07 -24.89
CA PRO A 141 -9.26 -4.03 -25.08
C PRO A 141 -8.08 -3.32 -25.77
N GLN A 142 -6.88 -3.48 -25.22
CA GLN A 142 -5.67 -3.07 -25.93
C GLN A 142 -5.53 -4.05 -27.11
N GLY A 143 -5.59 -3.50 -28.33
CA GLY A 143 -5.40 -4.25 -29.57
C GLY A 143 -3.95 -4.69 -29.76
#